data_AF-A0A401M499-F1
#
_entry.id   AF-A0A401M499-F1
#
_cell.length_a   1.000
_cell.length_b   1.000
_cell.length_c   1.000
_cell.angle_alpha   90.00
_cell.angle_beta   90.00
_cell.angle_gamma   90.00
#
_symmetry.space_group_name_H-M   'P 1'
#
loop_
_entity.id
_entity.type
_entity.pdbx_description
1 polymer ?
#
loop_
_entity_poly.entity_id
_entity_poly.type
_entity_poly.pdbx_seq_one_letter_code
_entity_poly.pdbx_strand_id
1 'polypeptide(L)' 'MAEHARSMNLAEIDVPELVRAVRGAVSARHGLRLADVVLVPPGTVPRTSSGKVSRALTRARYLEGAYAQPGESSRVAG' A
#
# COMPACT_ATOMS: atom_id res chain seq x y z
N MET A 1 -3.38 -14.56 -1.58
CA MET A 1 -2.21 -14.22 -2.40
C MET A 1 -2.31 -12.76 -2.75
N ALA A 2 -1.24 -11.97 -2.65
CA ALA A 2 -1.23 -10.62 -3.20
C ALA A 2 -0.77 -10.74 -4.65
N GLU A 3 -1.68 -10.57 -5.58
CA GLU A 3 -1.38 -10.66 -7.01
C GLU A 3 -0.45 -9.50 -7.43
N HIS A 4 0.51 -9.79 -8.30
CA HIS A 4 1.48 -8.83 -8.80
C HIS A 4 1.05 -8.37 -10.19
N ALA A 5 0.13 -7.42 -10.26
CA ALA A 5 -0.19 -6.74 -11.51
C ALA A 5 1.00 -5.84 -11.90
N ARG A 6 1.74 -6.22 -12.95
CA ARG A 6 2.94 -5.49 -13.41
C ARG A 6 2.65 -4.28 -14.29
N SER A 7 1.40 -4.11 -14.75
CA SER A 7 1.09 -3.24 -15.90
C SER A 7 0.23 -2.02 -15.61
N MET A 8 -0.04 -1.68 -14.33
CA MET A 8 -0.83 -0.48 -14.00
C MET A 8 0.07 0.73 -13.77
N ASN A 9 -0.19 1.80 -14.51
CA ASN A 9 0.40 3.11 -14.29
C ASN A 9 -0.27 3.76 -13.08
N LEU A 10 0.49 4.08 -12.02
CA LEU A 10 -0.07 4.74 -10.83
C LEU A 10 -0.67 6.12 -11.15
N ALA A 11 -0.23 6.79 -12.22
CA ALA A 11 -0.71 8.12 -12.61
C ALA A 11 -2.18 8.12 -13.09
N GLU A 12 -2.71 6.97 -13.51
CA GLU A 12 -4.09 6.82 -14.00
C GLU A 12 -5.07 6.42 -12.90
N ILE A 13 -4.56 6.16 -11.69
CA ILE A 13 -5.37 5.72 -10.56
C ILE A 13 -5.95 6.95 -9.86
N ASP A 14 -7.29 7.03 -9.74
CA ASP A 14 -7.92 7.91 -8.75
C ASP A 14 -7.60 7.36 -7.35
N VAL A 15 -6.50 7.89 -6.80
CA VAL A 15 -6.00 7.49 -5.49
C VAL A 15 -7.03 7.74 -4.39
N PRO A 16 -7.65 8.92 -4.26
CA PRO A 16 -8.70 9.14 -3.27
C PRO A 16 -9.81 8.09 -3.32
N GLU A 17 -10.30 7.75 -4.51
CA GLU A 17 -11.33 6.73 -4.68
C GLU A 17 -10.84 5.35 -4.27
N LEU A 18 -9.65 4.94 -4.72
CA LEU A 18 -9.05 3.66 -4.35
C LEU A 18 -8.90 3.54 -2.83
N VAL A 19 -8.42 4.58 -2.17
CA VAL A 19 -8.28 4.59 -0.70
C VAL A 19 -9.63 4.44 -0.02
N ARG A 20 -10.66 5.17 -0.47
CA ARG A 20 -12.02 5.03 0.08
C ARG A 20 -12.54 3.61 -0.09
N ALA A 21 -12.37 3.01 -1.26
CA ALA A 21 -12.78 1.65 -1.55
C ALA A 21 -12.08 0.62 -0.65
N VAL A 22 -10.76 0.73 -0.50
CA VAL A 22 -9.96 -0.16 0.37
C VAL A 22 -10.40 -0.04 1.84
N ARG A 23 -10.56 1.18 2.35
CA ARG A 23 -11.01 1.44 3.72
C ARG A 23 -12.41 0.87 3.96
N GLY A 24 -13.35 1.12 3.04
CA GLY A 24 -14.71 0.60 3.10
C GLY A 24 -14.76 -0.92 3.11
N ALA A 25 -14.03 -1.57 2.21
CA ALA A 25 -13.99 -3.02 2.10
C ALA A 25 -13.37 -3.70 3.34
N VAL A 26 -12.31 -3.12 3.93
CA VAL A 26 -11.72 -3.65 5.17
C VAL A 26 -12.67 -3.46 6.35
N SER A 27 -13.28 -2.28 6.49
CA SER A 27 -14.23 -2.00 7.56
C SER A 27 -15.46 -2.90 7.48
N ALA A 28 -16.05 -3.06 6.31
CA ALA A 28 -17.25 -3.86 6.12
C ALA A 28 -17.01 -5.35 6.41
N ARG A 29 -15.85 -5.88 6.03
CA ARG A 29 -15.54 -7.31 6.19
C ARG A 29 -14.99 -7.67 7.57
N HIS A 30 -14.23 -6.78 8.18
CA HIS A 30 -13.46 -7.09 9.40
C HIS A 30 -13.82 -6.22 10.61
N GLY A 31 -14.67 -5.20 10.45
CA GLY A 31 -14.99 -4.26 11.53
C GLY A 31 -13.81 -3.36 11.94
N LEU A 32 -12.76 -3.29 11.12
CA LEU A 32 -11.54 -2.55 11.43
C LEU A 32 -11.43 -1.28 10.60
N ARG A 33 -11.09 -0.15 11.25
CA ARG A 33 -10.68 1.07 10.54
C ARG A 33 -9.18 1.02 10.27
N LEU A 34 -8.79 1.24 9.02
CA LEU A 34 -7.38 1.44 8.67
C LEU A 34 -6.93 2.80 9.20
N ALA A 35 -5.78 2.87 9.86
CA ALA A 35 -5.19 4.15 10.24
C ALA A 35 -4.60 4.86 9.01
N ASP A 36 -3.94 4.09 8.14
CA ASP A 36 -3.20 4.63 7.01
C ASP A 36 -3.30 3.71 5.79
N VAL A 37 -3.25 4.30 4.61
CA VAL A 37 -3.14 3.63 3.31
C VAL A 37 -2.08 4.35 2.50
N VAL A 38 -1.05 3.60 2.12
CA VAL A 38 0.10 4.12 1.38
C VAL A 38 0.20 3.37 0.06
N LEU A 39 0.07 4.09 -1.05
CA LEU A 39 0.42 3.57 -2.36
C LEU A 39 1.93 3.69 -2.55
N VAL A 40 2.53 2.68 -3.18
CA VAL A 40 3.96 2.63 -3.43
C VAL A 40 4.23 2.11 -4.84
N PRO A 41 5.33 2.51 -5.50
CA PRO A 41 5.66 2.00 -6.82
C PRO A 41 5.84 0.47 -6.83
N PRO A 42 5.60 -0.20 -7.98
CA PRO A 42 5.76 -1.65 -8.09
C PRO A 42 7.19 -2.09 -7.72
N GLY A 43 7.31 -3.22 -7.01
CA GLY A 43 8.61 -3.78 -6.63
C GLY A 43 9.29 -3.15 -5.41
N THR A 44 8.73 -2.07 -4.84
CA THR A 44 9.31 -1.40 -3.67
C THR A 44 8.99 -2.07 -2.33
N VAL A 45 7.93 -2.88 -2.27
CA VAL A 45 7.58 -3.69 -1.09
C VAL A 45 8.56 -4.86 -0.96
N PRO A 46 9.32 -4.94 0.16
CA PRO A 46 10.29 -6.01 0.36
C PRO A 46 9.70 -7.41 0.27
N ARG A 47 10.46 -8.33 -0.32
CA ARG A 47 10.11 -9.75 -0.40
C ARG A 47 11.22 -10.62 0.18
N THR A 48 10.85 -11.79 0.67
CA THR A 48 11.79 -12.85 1.06
C THR A 48 12.44 -13.45 -0.19
N SER A 49 13.52 -14.22 -0.02
CA SER A 49 14.17 -14.96 -1.11
C SER A 49 13.20 -15.88 -1.89
N SER A 50 12.20 -16.42 -1.21
CA SER A 50 11.11 -17.22 -1.81
C SER A 50 9.98 -16.40 -2.46
N GLY A 51 10.10 -15.08 -2.52
CA GLY A 51 9.15 -14.20 -3.20
C GLY A 51 7.91 -13.80 -2.40
N LYS A 52 7.80 -14.18 -1.11
CA LYS A 52 6.69 -13.74 -0.25
C LYS A 52 6.92 -12.32 0.25
N VAL A 53 5.86 -11.55 0.49
CA VAL A 53 5.98 -10.22 1.12
C VAL A 53 6.62 -10.35 2.51
N SER A 54 7.70 -9.61 2.74
CA SER A 54 8.39 -9.55 4.02
C SER A 54 7.77 -8.45 4.89
N ARG A 55 6.66 -8.78 5.57
CA ARG A 55 5.88 -7.81 6.38
C ARG A 55 6.71 -7.11 7.47
N ALA A 56 7.66 -7.81 8.08
CA ALA A 56 8.52 -7.24 9.12
C ALA A 56 9.41 -6.11 8.57
N LEU A 57 10.05 -6.35 7.42
CA LEU A 57 10.89 -5.33 6.78
C LEU A 57 10.06 -4.21 6.16
N THR A 58 8.89 -4.53 5.59
CA THR A 58 7.92 -3.50 5.15
C THR A 58 7.51 -2.60 6.29
N ARG A 59 7.22 -3.15 7.47
CA ARG A 59 6.88 -2.37 8.66
C ARG A 59 8.04 -1.48 9.11
N ALA A 60 9.27 -2.01 9.18
CA ALA A 60 10.44 -1.22 9.53
C ALA A 60 10.60 -0.01 8.59
N ARG A 61 10.59 -0.24 7.27
CA ARG A 61 10.65 0.81 6.25
C ARG A 61 9.51 1.83 6.37
N TYR A 62 8.30 1.37 6.65
CA TYR A 62 7.16 2.27 6.86
C TYR A 62 7.37 3.19 8.07
N LEU A 63 7.86 2.64 9.19
CA LEU A 63 8.13 3.41 10.41
C LEU A 63 9.32 4.37 10.24
N GLU A 64 10.28 4.01 9.41
CA GLU A 64 11.41 4.88 8.99
C GLU A 64 10.99 5.97 7.99
N GLY A 65 9.73 5.99 7.54
CA GLY A 65 9.24 7.00 6.58
C GLY A 65 9.65 6.74 5.13
N ALA A 66 10.16 5.55 4.80
CA ALA A 66 10.65 5.21 3.45
C ALA A 66 9.56 5.24 2.35
N TYR A 67 8.30 5.42 2.73
CA TYR A 67 7.16 5.53 1.82
C TYR A 67 6.45 6.90 1.92
N ALA A 68 7.06 7.90 2.55
CA ALA A 68 6.38 9.14 2.95
C ALA A 68 6.76 10.41 2.16
N GLN A 69 7.68 10.40 1.17
CA GLN A 69 8.18 11.62 0.51
C GLN A 69 8.54 11.39 -0.98
N PRO A 70 8.60 12.43 -1.85
CA PRO A 70 7.47 12.99 -2.59
C PRO A 70 7.61 12.80 -4.11
N GLY A 71 6.52 12.41 -4.79
CA GLY A 71 6.45 12.35 -6.24
C GLY A 71 5.65 11.17 -6.80
N GLU A 72 5.45 10.10 -6.02
CA GLU A 72 4.79 8.90 -6.55
C GLU A 72 4.04 8.05 -5.50
N SER A 73 4.34 8.23 -4.21
CA SER A 73 3.60 7.59 -3.12
C SER A 73 2.51 8.51 -2.61
N SER A 74 1.26 8.12 -2.80
CA SER A 74 0.11 8.88 -2.33
C SER A 74 -0.36 8.30 -1.00
N ARG A 75 -0.28 9.13 0.04
CA ARG A 75 -0.63 8.77 1.41
C ARG A 75 -1.89 9.50 1.82
N VAL A 76 -2.85 8.76 2.37
CA VAL A 76 -4.11 9.34 2.84
C VAL A 76 -4.34 8.87 4.28
N ALA A 77 -4.07 9.77 5.21
CA ALA A 77 -4.37 9.57 6.62
C ALA A 77 -5.89 9.45 6.83
N GLY A 78 -6.28 8.63 7.82
CA GLY A 78 -7.68 8.43 8.21
C GLY A 78 -8.24 9.56 9.05
#